data_AF-K2QYD3-F1
#
_entry.id   AF-K2QYD3-F1
#
_cell.length_a   1.000
_cell.length_b   1.000
_cell.length_c   1.000
_cell.angle_alpha   90.00
_cell.angle_beta   90.00
_cell.angle_gamma   90.00
#
_symmetry.space_group_name_H-M   'P 1'
#
loop_
_entity.id
_entity.type
_entity.pdbx_description
1 polymer ?
#
loop_
_entity_poly.entity_id
_entity_poly.type
_entity_poly.pdbx_seq_one_letter_code
_entity_poly.pdbx_strand_id
1 'polypeptide(L)'
;MTAAANTVFKRAKERFDNLPPHEQHIWDDIRADVLRAIAAEYLKHRGVKLIGDPSLVKYAIDQACGEIAPVWVPLLEGEGKPQRGRPQVDYNTRIIYAAAFSLFTTEGKSHSAAAKQAAQFLGEPATKDRVEKNLKAWLRKASAAVRARGGCPKLRRFLWDTLFVVAEELRVIAADLETEQAAEAARRKSSRHISFIGAATPRSLPSPK
;
A
#
# COMPACT_ATOMS: atom_id res chain seq x y z
N MET A 1 0.82 -29.46 3.38
CA MET A 1 1.03 -28.15 2.72
C MET A 1 0.88 -27.08 3.78
N THR A 2 1.98 -26.45 4.19
CA THR A 2 1.98 -25.34 5.14
C THR A 2 1.19 -24.19 4.52
N ALA A 3 0.06 -23.81 5.12
CA ALA A 3 -0.59 -22.55 4.81
C ALA A 3 0.46 -21.46 4.99
N ALA A 4 0.94 -20.89 3.89
CA ALA A 4 1.92 -19.82 3.95
C ALA A 4 1.29 -18.72 4.80
N ALA A 5 1.93 -18.35 5.93
CA ALA A 5 1.37 -17.38 6.86
C ALA A 5 0.88 -16.15 6.08
N ASN A 6 -0.39 -15.78 6.31
CA ASN A 6 -1.03 -14.66 5.66
C ASN A 6 -0.47 -13.39 6.31
N THR A 7 0.54 -12.79 5.68
CA THR A 7 1.25 -11.62 6.21
C THR A 7 0.58 -10.32 5.74
N VAL A 8 0.79 -9.23 6.50
CA VAL A 8 0.30 -7.89 6.11
C VAL A 8 0.81 -7.55 4.70
N PHE A 9 2.08 -7.85 4.40
CA PHE A 9 2.65 -7.60 3.08
C PHE A 9 1.89 -8.31 1.97
N LYS A 10 1.60 -9.61 2.12
CA LYS A 10 0.94 -10.40 1.08
C LYS A 10 -0.48 -9.90 0.83
N ARG A 11 -1.26 -9.65 1.88
CA ARG A 11 -2.62 -9.09 1.75
C ARG A 11 -2.63 -7.70 1.13
N ALA A 12 -1.71 -6.83 1.56
CA ALA A 12 -1.58 -5.50 0.99
C ALA A 12 -1.23 -5.57 -0.50
N LYS A 13 -0.28 -6.43 -0.87
CA LYS A 13 0.09 -6.68 -2.27
C LYS A 13 -1.12 -7.15 -3.08
N GLU A 14 -1.85 -8.15 -2.60
CA GLU A 14 -3.07 -8.65 -3.26
C GLU A 14 -4.16 -7.57 -3.40
N ARG A 15 -4.43 -6.80 -2.34
CA ARG A 15 -5.44 -5.72 -2.34
C ARG A 15 -5.09 -4.62 -3.33
N PHE A 16 -3.84 -4.15 -3.33
CA PHE A 16 -3.41 -3.08 -4.24
C PHE A 16 -3.21 -3.53 -5.68
N ASP A 17 -2.88 -4.80 -5.91
CA ASP A 17 -2.82 -5.37 -7.25
C ASP A 17 -4.22 -5.68 -7.83
N ASN A 18 -5.22 -5.89 -6.96
CA ASN A 18 -6.59 -6.25 -7.34
C ASN A 18 -7.62 -5.34 -6.63
N LEU A 19 -7.48 -4.01 -6.79
CA LEU A 19 -8.42 -3.05 -6.23
C LEU A 19 -9.85 -3.37 -6.69
N PRO A 20 -10.84 -3.37 -5.77
CA PRO A 20 -12.23 -3.56 -6.15
C PRO A 20 -12.67 -2.49 -7.18
N PRO A 21 -13.49 -2.84 -8.19
CA PRO A 21 -13.89 -1.89 -9.24
C PRO A 21 -14.53 -0.61 -8.71
N HIS A 22 -15.24 -0.69 -7.57
CA HIS A 22 -15.86 0.47 -6.95
C HIS A 22 -14.85 1.40 -6.24
N GLU A 23 -13.71 0.89 -5.77
CA GLU A 23 -12.62 1.71 -5.23
C GLU A 23 -11.76 2.27 -6.37
N GLN A 24 -11.67 1.56 -7.50
CA GLN A 24 -10.90 1.98 -8.67
C GLN A 24 -11.39 3.31 -9.24
N HIS A 25 -12.72 3.51 -9.37
CA HIS A 25 -13.26 4.78 -9.88
C HIS A 25 -12.91 5.97 -8.97
N ILE A 26 -12.97 5.78 -7.65
CA ILE A 26 -12.62 6.81 -6.66
C ILE A 26 -11.14 7.15 -6.78
N TRP A 27 -10.29 6.13 -6.95
CA TRP A 27 -8.86 6.32 -7.17
C TRP A 27 -8.57 7.06 -8.47
N ASP A 28 -9.29 6.76 -9.55
CA ASP A 28 -9.11 7.39 -10.85
C ASP A 28 -9.58 8.85 -10.83
N ASP A 29 -10.69 9.16 -10.15
CA ASP A 29 -11.20 10.52 -9.97
C ASP A 29 -10.25 11.36 -9.10
N ILE A 30 -9.77 10.83 -7.98
CA ILE A 30 -8.77 11.49 -7.13
C ILE A 30 -7.50 11.77 -7.93
N ARG A 31 -7.04 10.81 -8.74
CA ARG A 31 -5.87 10.99 -9.61
C ARG A 31 -6.12 12.08 -10.65
N ALA A 32 -7.30 12.13 -11.26
CA ALA A 32 -7.65 13.14 -12.25
C ALA A 32 -7.69 14.55 -11.64
N ASP A 33 -8.33 14.73 -10.49
CA ASP A 33 -8.43 16.04 -9.82
C ASP A 33 -7.07 16.55 -9.35
N VAL A 34 -6.27 15.68 -8.77
CA VAL A 34 -4.90 15.98 -8.36
C VAL A 34 -4.05 16.34 -9.57
N LEU A 35 -4.16 15.56 -10.65
CA LEU A 35 -3.43 15.81 -11.90
C LEU A 35 -3.78 17.19 -12.48
N ARG A 36 -5.07 17.56 -12.49
CA ARG A 36 -5.53 18.90 -12.90
C ARG A 36 -4.97 19.99 -11.98
N ALA A 37 -4.97 19.75 -10.67
CA ALA A 37 -4.44 20.71 -9.70
C ALA A 37 -2.94 20.96 -9.87
N ILE A 38 -2.18 19.92 -10.22
CA ILE A 38 -0.74 19.98 -10.47
C ILE A 38 -0.45 20.56 -11.85
N ALA A 39 -1.26 20.25 -12.86
CA ALA A 39 -1.21 20.90 -14.17
C ALA A 39 -1.44 22.41 -14.08
N ALA A 40 -2.43 22.84 -13.30
CA ALA A 40 -2.67 24.25 -13.07
C ALA A 40 -1.48 24.94 -12.36
N GLU A 41 -0.87 24.30 -11.36
CA GLU A 41 0.29 24.86 -10.67
C GLU A 41 1.55 24.86 -11.55
N TYR A 42 1.75 23.83 -12.36
CA TYR A 42 2.82 23.75 -13.35
C TYR A 42 2.73 24.88 -14.38
N LEU A 43 1.53 25.14 -14.92
CA LEU A 43 1.29 26.25 -15.85
C LEU A 43 1.60 27.60 -15.20
N LYS A 44 1.17 27.81 -13.94
CA LYS A 44 1.50 29.02 -13.19
C LYS A 44 3.01 29.20 -13.00
N HIS A 45 3.74 28.13 -12.68
CA HIS A 45 5.20 28.16 -12.58
C HIS A 45 5.89 28.49 -13.90
N ARG A 46 5.27 28.16 -15.04
CA ARG A 46 5.74 28.56 -16.37
C ARG A 46 5.33 29.98 -16.78
N GLY A 47 4.72 30.75 -15.88
CA GLY A 47 4.29 32.13 -16.14
C GLY A 47 2.94 32.24 -16.83
N VAL A 48 2.20 31.13 -16.99
CA VAL A 48 0.86 31.15 -17.59
C VAL A 48 -0.14 31.71 -16.58
N LYS A 49 -0.79 32.82 -16.95
CA LYS A 49 -1.92 33.37 -16.19
C LYS A 49 -3.18 32.61 -16.56
N LEU A 50 -3.69 31.79 -15.65
CA LEU A 50 -4.95 31.07 -15.80
C LEU A 50 -6.15 32.00 -15.54
N ILE A 51 -6.26 33.06 -16.35
CA ILE A 51 -7.28 34.12 -16.25
C ILE A 51 -7.80 34.35 -17.67
N GLY A 52 -9.12 34.45 -17.84
CA GLY A 52 -9.75 34.66 -19.14
C GLY A 52 -10.88 33.66 -19.40
N ASP A 53 -11.11 33.34 -20.67
CA ASP A 53 -12.16 32.42 -21.09
C ASP A 53 -12.01 31.04 -20.40
N PRO A 54 -13.04 30.56 -19.66
CA PRO A 54 -13.03 29.27 -19.02
C PRO A 54 -12.71 28.10 -19.97
N SER A 55 -13.13 28.19 -21.24
CA SER A 55 -12.90 27.11 -22.21
C SER A 55 -11.41 26.95 -22.56
N LEU A 56 -10.71 28.07 -22.76
CA LEU A 56 -9.27 28.12 -23.01
C LEU A 56 -8.45 27.73 -21.78
N VAL A 57 -8.86 28.16 -20.59
CA VAL A 57 -8.21 27.75 -19.32
C VAL A 57 -8.35 26.24 -19.14
N LYS A 58 -9.54 25.68 -19.37
CA LYS A 58 -9.78 24.24 -19.30
C LYS A 58 -8.92 23.48 -20.32
N TYR A 59 -8.88 23.94 -21.57
CA TYR A 59 -8.05 23.35 -22.62
C TYR A 59 -6.56 23.35 -22.25
N ALA A 60 -6.02 24.47 -21.76
CA ALA A 60 -4.63 24.57 -21.33
C ALA A 60 -4.29 23.60 -20.19
N ILE A 61 -5.19 23.47 -19.21
CA ILE A 61 -5.04 22.49 -18.12
C ILE A 61 -5.10 21.07 -18.67
N ASP A 62 -6.03 20.75 -19.56
CA ASP A 62 -6.16 19.42 -20.17
C ASP A 62 -4.89 19.04 -20.97
N GLN A 63 -4.31 19.98 -21.72
CA GLN A 63 -3.03 19.79 -22.42
C GLN A 63 -1.87 19.55 -21.45
N ALA A 64 -1.77 20.36 -20.39
CA ALA A 64 -0.75 20.16 -19.35
C ALA A 64 -0.95 18.84 -18.60
N CYS A 65 -2.19 18.37 -18.39
CA CYS A 65 -2.45 17.02 -17.87
C CYS A 65 -1.87 15.95 -18.79
N GLY A 66 -2.02 16.09 -20.12
CA GLY A 66 -1.40 15.19 -21.11
C GLY A 66 0.13 15.19 -21.09
N GLU A 67 0.77 16.33 -20.79
CA GLU A 67 2.24 16.41 -20.62
C GLU A 67 2.72 15.87 -19.25
N ILE A 68 1.85 15.92 -18.24
CA ILE A 68 2.19 15.56 -16.87
C ILE A 68 1.93 14.08 -16.60
N ALA A 69 0.80 13.53 -17.08
CA ALA A 69 0.40 12.14 -16.86
C ALA A 69 1.50 11.11 -17.22
N PRO A 70 2.26 11.25 -18.33
CA PRO A 70 3.35 10.32 -18.68
C PRO A 70 4.54 10.32 -17.71
N VAL A 71 4.61 11.28 -16.76
CA VAL A 71 5.64 11.31 -15.71
C VAL A 71 5.15 10.70 -14.39
N TRP A 72 3.82 10.55 -14.24
CA TRP A 72 3.20 9.86 -13.10
C TRP A 72 3.20 8.35 -13.29
N VAL A 73 2.90 7.92 -14.50
CA VAL A 73 2.79 6.52 -14.88
C VAL A 73 4.10 5.75 -14.60
N PRO A 74 5.33 6.24 -14.89
CA PRO A 74 6.58 5.54 -14.54
C PRO A 74 6.93 5.55 -13.04
N LEU A 75 6.31 6.44 -12.24
CA LEU A 75 6.38 6.35 -10.79
C LEU A 75 5.50 5.20 -10.29
N LEU A 76 4.34 4.99 -10.92
CA LEU A 76 3.28 4.02 -10.57
C LEU A 76 3.40 2.64 -11.24
N GLU A 77 4.09 2.50 -12.36
CA GLU A 77 4.16 1.24 -13.14
C GLU A 77 5.50 0.52 -13.02
N GLY A 78 6.45 1.10 -12.28
CA GLY A 78 7.80 0.57 -12.22
C GLY A 78 8.62 0.97 -13.44
N GLU A 79 9.91 0.62 -13.39
CA GLU A 79 10.93 1.05 -14.33
C GLU A 79 10.56 0.72 -15.79
N GLY A 80 10.94 1.61 -16.72
CA GLY A 80 11.05 1.21 -18.13
C GLY A 80 11.93 -0.04 -18.29
N LYS A 81 11.93 -0.59 -19.50
CA LYS A 81 12.51 -1.91 -19.89
C LYS A 81 13.49 -2.52 -18.87
N PRO A 82 13.21 -3.72 -18.35
CA PRO A 82 14.01 -4.34 -17.30
C PRO A 82 15.50 -4.38 -17.67
N GLN A 83 16.35 -3.87 -16.78
CA GLN A 83 17.79 -4.06 -16.91
C GLN A 83 18.13 -5.53 -16.68
N ARG A 84 18.91 -6.11 -17.60
CA ARG A 84 19.32 -7.53 -17.58
C ARG A 84 19.84 -7.92 -16.18
N GLY A 85 19.20 -8.90 -15.55
CA GLY A 85 19.62 -9.47 -14.26
C GLY A 85 19.13 -8.74 -13.01
N ARG A 86 18.32 -7.67 -13.10
CA ARG A 86 17.67 -7.06 -11.92
C ARG A 86 16.17 -7.32 -11.92
N PRO A 87 15.61 -8.02 -10.91
CA PRO A 87 14.17 -8.10 -10.75
C PRO A 87 13.62 -6.69 -10.49
N GLN A 88 12.69 -6.29 -11.34
CA GLN A 88 12.00 -5.01 -11.24
C GLN A 88 11.04 -5.06 -10.05
N VAL A 89 11.20 -4.11 -9.12
CA VAL A 89 10.23 -3.95 -8.02
C VAL A 89 9.15 -2.99 -8.49
N ASP A 90 7.92 -3.50 -8.53
CA ASP A 90 6.72 -2.74 -8.88
C ASP A 90 6.46 -1.61 -7.88
N TYR A 91 5.63 -0.65 -8.30
CA TYR A 91 5.32 0.50 -7.46
C TYR A 91 4.59 0.10 -6.18
N ASN A 92 3.59 -0.78 -6.25
CA ASN A 92 2.80 -1.20 -5.10
C ASN A 92 3.72 -1.77 -4.01
N THR A 93 4.64 -2.67 -4.39
CA THR A 93 5.66 -3.18 -3.47
C THR A 93 6.48 -2.04 -2.84
N ARG A 94 6.93 -1.07 -3.65
CA ARG A 94 7.76 0.02 -3.16
C ARG A 94 7.00 0.94 -2.18
N ILE A 95 5.76 1.30 -2.50
CA ILE A 95 4.96 2.17 -1.64
C ILE A 95 4.50 1.46 -0.37
N ILE A 96 4.21 0.15 -0.41
CA ILE A 96 3.93 -0.65 0.80
C ILE A 96 5.11 -0.55 1.78
N TYR A 97 6.34 -0.77 1.30
CA TYR A 97 7.54 -0.66 2.17
C TYR A 97 7.76 0.75 2.70
N ALA A 98 7.59 1.78 1.86
CA ALA A 98 7.77 3.17 2.26
C ALA A 98 6.70 3.64 3.27
N ALA A 99 5.45 3.25 3.04
CA ALA A 99 4.32 3.52 3.93
C ALA A 99 4.49 2.81 5.28
N ALA A 100 4.86 1.52 5.27
CA ALA A 100 5.15 0.78 6.50
C ALA A 100 6.28 1.43 7.31
N PHE A 101 7.34 1.93 6.66
CA PHE A 101 8.40 2.67 7.34
C PHE A 101 7.85 3.93 8.04
N SER A 102 6.95 4.65 7.39
CA SER A 102 6.39 5.90 7.92
C SER A 102 5.54 5.72 9.19
N LEU A 103 4.98 4.53 9.39
CA LEU A 103 4.26 4.18 10.62
C LEU A 103 5.17 4.21 11.86
N PHE A 104 6.44 3.88 11.68
CA PHE A 104 7.40 3.67 12.78
C PHE A 104 8.51 4.73 12.81
N THR A 105 8.53 5.65 11.85
CA THR A 105 9.44 6.78 11.86
C THR A 105 8.88 7.85 12.82
N THR A 106 9.58 8.09 13.92
CA THR A 106 9.26 9.16 14.87
C THR A 106 10.54 9.91 15.19
N GLU A 107 10.39 11.17 15.60
CA GLU A 107 11.52 11.98 16.06
C GLU A 107 12.28 11.25 17.19
N GLY A 108 13.62 11.27 17.13
CA GLY A 108 14.49 10.60 18.09
C GLY A 108 14.70 9.09 17.91
N LYS A 109 13.95 8.40 17.04
CA LYS A 109 14.21 6.98 16.73
C LYS A 109 15.21 6.83 15.59
N SER A 110 16.10 5.84 15.72
CA SER A 110 17.03 5.53 14.65
C SER A 110 16.29 4.99 13.42
N HIS A 111 16.71 5.41 12.23
CA HIS A 111 16.16 4.95 10.96
C HIS A 111 16.20 3.41 10.85
N SER A 112 17.28 2.79 11.36
CA SER A 112 17.42 1.34 11.40
C SER A 112 16.37 0.66 12.28
N ALA A 113 16.00 1.27 13.42
CA ALA A 113 14.97 0.72 14.29
C ALA A 113 13.59 0.78 13.64
N ALA A 114 13.24 1.90 13.00
CA ALA A 114 12.00 2.04 12.25
C ALA A 114 11.91 1.01 11.10
N ALA A 115 12.99 0.81 10.35
CA ALA A 115 13.03 -0.20 9.29
C ALA A 115 12.86 -1.63 9.81
N LYS A 116 13.43 -1.94 10.98
CA LYS A 116 13.26 -3.26 11.62
C LYS A 116 11.81 -3.48 12.06
N GLN A 117 11.18 -2.47 12.69
CA GLN A 117 9.78 -2.54 13.11
C GLN A 117 8.85 -2.67 11.90
N ALA A 118 9.08 -1.89 10.84
CA ALA A 118 8.32 -2.01 9.60
C ALA A 118 8.45 -3.40 8.97
N ALA A 119 9.65 -4.00 8.95
CA ALA A 119 9.83 -5.34 8.43
C ALA A 119 9.09 -6.41 9.27
N GLN A 120 9.12 -6.28 10.60
CA GLN A 120 8.38 -7.17 11.50
C GLN A 120 6.86 -7.03 11.30
N PHE A 121 6.36 -5.80 11.22
CA PHE A 121 4.95 -5.50 10.98
C PHE A 121 4.45 -6.07 9.64
N LEU A 122 5.24 -5.91 8.57
CA LEU A 122 4.88 -6.41 7.25
C LEU A 122 4.91 -7.94 7.14
N GLY A 123 5.78 -8.60 7.90
CA GLY A 123 6.04 -10.03 7.77
C GLY A 123 6.75 -10.41 6.46
N GLU A 124 6.99 -11.70 6.25
CA GLU A 124 7.66 -12.16 5.04
C GLU A 124 6.95 -11.72 3.74
N PRO A 125 7.70 -11.30 2.71
CA PRO A 125 9.15 -11.40 2.55
C PRO A 125 9.88 -10.09 2.92
N ALA A 126 9.31 -9.26 3.79
CA ALA A 126 9.92 -8.02 4.24
C ALA A 126 11.17 -8.29 5.09
N THR A 127 12.25 -7.58 4.77
CA THR A 127 13.45 -7.51 5.61
C THR A 127 13.80 -6.05 5.85
N LYS A 128 14.56 -5.75 6.90
CA LYS A 128 15.06 -4.41 7.18
C LYS A 128 15.69 -3.78 5.93
N ASP A 129 16.59 -4.50 5.27
CA ASP A 129 17.29 -4.02 4.07
C ASP A 129 16.35 -3.76 2.90
N ARG A 130 15.31 -4.59 2.74
CA ARG A 130 14.28 -4.37 1.71
C ARG A 130 13.45 -3.13 2.00
N VAL A 131 13.10 -2.88 3.27
CA VAL A 131 12.39 -1.66 3.68
C VAL A 131 13.24 -0.43 3.37
N GLU A 132 14.50 -0.41 3.81
CA GLU A 132 15.40 0.74 3.60
C GLU A 132 15.67 1.00 2.12
N LYS A 133 15.94 -0.06 1.34
CA LYS A 133 16.19 0.05 -0.10
C LYS A 133 14.98 0.62 -0.84
N ASN A 134 13.78 0.15 -0.52
CA ASN A 134 12.56 0.61 -1.18
C ASN A 134 12.16 2.03 -0.76
N LEU A 135 12.32 2.39 0.53
CA LEU A 135 12.14 3.76 1.00
C LEU A 135 13.08 4.73 0.27
N LYS A 136 14.38 4.41 0.22
CA LYS A 136 15.37 5.25 -0.48
C LYS A 136 15.03 5.40 -1.97
N ALA A 137 14.61 4.31 -2.61
CA ALA A 137 14.16 4.34 -4.00
C ALA A 137 12.92 5.23 -4.17
N TRP A 138 11.94 5.12 -3.27
CA TRP A 138 10.72 5.93 -3.28
C TRP A 138 11.05 7.42 -3.12
N LEU A 139 11.83 7.80 -2.10
CA LEU A 139 12.23 9.18 -1.85
C LEU A 139 13.00 9.79 -3.01
N ARG A 140 13.92 9.02 -3.63
CA ARG A 140 14.67 9.47 -4.81
C ARG A 140 13.72 9.75 -5.98
N LYS A 141 12.77 8.85 -6.23
CA LYS A 141 11.80 8.96 -7.33
C LYS A 141 10.82 10.12 -7.10
N ALA A 142 10.25 10.21 -5.90
CA ALA A 142 9.38 11.32 -5.49
C ALA A 142 10.11 12.67 -5.63
N SER A 143 11.35 12.77 -5.14
CA SER A 143 12.16 13.99 -5.25
C SER A 143 12.50 14.37 -6.69
N ALA A 144 12.76 13.38 -7.55
CA ALA A 144 13.02 13.62 -8.97
C ALA A 144 11.77 14.12 -9.70
N ALA A 145 10.60 13.54 -9.39
CA ALA A 145 9.32 13.96 -9.94
C ALA A 145 8.98 15.41 -9.57
N VAL A 146 9.13 15.75 -8.28
CA VAL A 146 8.93 17.11 -7.78
C VAL A 146 9.88 18.10 -8.47
N ARG A 147 11.17 17.75 -8.62
CA ARG A 147 12.16 18.59 -9.31
C ARG A 147 11.86 18.79 -10.79
N ALA A 148 11.47 17.74 -11.51
CA ALA A 148 11.11 17.82 -12.93
C ALA A 148 9.92 18.76 -13.19
N ARG A 149 9.13 19.08 -12.15
CA ARG A 149 7.98 20.00 -12.19
C ARG A 149 8.23 21.30 -11.43
N GLY A 150 9.49 21.74 -11.37
CA GLY A 150 9.85 23.04 -10.79
C GLY A 150 9.65 23.14 -9.28
N GLY A 151 9.57 22.01 -8.57
CA GLY A 151 9.36 22.00 -7.13
C GLY A 151 7.89 22.04 -6.70
N CYS A 152 6.93 21.82 -7.62
CA CYS A 152 5.48 21.84 -7.40
C CYS A 152 5.05 21.35 -5.99
N PRO A 153 4.62 22.27 -5.11
CA PRO A 153 4.15 21.96 -3.76
C PRO A 153 2.99 20.97 -3.73
N LYS A 154 2.02 21.07 -4.65
CA LYS A 154 0.89 20.13 -4.69
C LYS A 154 1.32 18.71 -5.04
N LEU A 155 2.27 18.54 -5.97
CA LEU A 155 2.83 17.22 -6.29
C LEU A 155 3.56 16.64 -5.09
N ARG A 156 4.35 17.45 -4.38
CA ARG A 156 4.99 17.01 -3.14
C ARG A 156 3.96 16.55 -2.12
N ARG A 157 2.94 17.37 -1.86
CA ARG A 157 1.87 17.05 -0.90
C ARG A 157 1.15 15.76 -1.28
N PHE A 158 0.73 15.63 -2.53
CA PHE A 158 0.04 14.44 -3.00
C PHE A 158 0.86 13.15 -2.81
N LEU A 159 2.15 13.17 -3.13
CA LEU A 159 3.01 12.00 -2.94
C LEU A 159 3.08 11.58 -1.47
N TRP A 160 3.12 12.53 -0.54
CA TRP A 160 3.07 12.24 0.89
C TRP A 160 1.68 11.78 1.35
N ASP A 161 0.61 12.41 0.87
CA ASP A 161 -0.77 12.02 1.18
C ASP A 161 -1.05 10.58 0.73
N THR A 162 -0.55 10.18 -0.45
CA THR A 162 -0.65 8.80 -0.94
C THR A 162 0.04 7.83 0.01
N LEU A 163 1.21 8.20 0.52
CA LEU A 163 1.96 7.38 1.45
C LEU A 163 1.23 7.25 2.80
N PHE A 164 0.55 8.31 3.27
CA PHE A 164 -0.31 8.25 4.46
C PHE A 164 -1.55 7.37 4.26
N VAL A 165 -2.24 7.49 3.12
CA VAL A 165 -3.40 6.64 2.79
C VAL A 165 -3.00 5.16 2.78
N VAL A 166 -1.90 4.82 2.11
CA VAL A 166 -1.40 3.44 2.11
C VAL A 166 -1.01 3.00 3.52
N ALA A 167 -0.42 3.87 4.33
CA ALA A 167 -0.06 3.53 5.70
C ALA A 167 -1.29 3.21 6.57
N GLU A 168 -2.40 3.92 6.37
CA GLU A 168 -3.66 3.65 7.06
C GLU A 168 -4.29 2.33 6.61
N GLU A 169 -4.34 2.06 5.31
CA GLU A 169 -4.81 0.78 4.77
C GLU A 169 -3.99 -0.39 5.33
N LEU A 170 -2.67 -0.23 5.50
CA LEU A 170 -1.84 -1.26 6.13
C LEU A 170 -2.25 -1.53 7.58
N ARG A 171 -2.69 -0.51 8.34
CA ARG A 171 -3.20 -0.70 9.72
C ARG A 171 -4.50 -1.47 9.72
N VAL A 172 -5.43 -1.17 8.81
CA VAL A 172 -6.70 -1.88 8.66
C VAL A 172 -6.44 -3.36 8.35
N ILE A 173 -5.58 -3.64 7.36
CA ILE A 173 -5.21 -5.02 6.99
C ILE A 173 -4.59 -5.77 8.17
N ALA A 174 -3.74 -5.10 8.97
CA ALA A 174 -3.13 -5.71 10.15
C ALA A 174 -4.17 -6.04 11.23
N ALA A 175 -5.10 -5.12 11.51
CA ALA A 175 -6.17 -5.33 12.48
C ALA A 175 -7.11 -6.48 12.06
N ASP A 176 -7.42 -6.59 10.77
CA ASP A 176 -8.23 -7.70 10.22
C ASP A 176 -7.50 -9.04 10.41
N LEU A 177 -6.19 -9.08 10.12
CA LEU A 177 -5.38 -10.28 10.31
C LEU A 177 -5.31 -10.71 11.77
N GLU A 178 -5.13 -9.77 12.70
CA GLU A 178 -5.13 -10.05 14.15
C GLU A 178 -6.47 -10.64 14.60
N THR A 179 -7.59 -10.07 14.11
CA THR A 179 -8.94 -10.53 14.43
C THR A 179 -9.18 -11.96 13.93
N GLU A 180 -8.75 -12.26 12.69
CA GLU A 180 -8.86 -13.61 12.13
C GLU A 180 -8.01 -14.64 12.88
N GLN A 181 -6.77 -14.28 13.23
CA GLN A 181 -5.88 -15.15 13.99
C GLN A 181 -6.45 -15.44 15.39
N ALA A 182 -7.03 -14.43 16.04
CA ALA A 182 -7.72 -14.60 17.32
C ALA A 182 -8.95 -15.52 17.19
N ALA A 183 -9.76 -15.33 16.14
CA ALA A 183 -10.92 -16.19 15.86
C ALA A 183 -10.50 -17.64 15.58
N GLU A 184 -9.42 -17.85 14.81
CA GLU A 184 -8.90 -19.19 14.53
C GLU A 184 -8.33 -19.86 15.78
N ALA A 185 -7.59 -19.12 16.61
CA ALA A 185 -7.11 -19.61 17.90
C ALA A 185 -8.26 -20.01 18.83
N ALA A 186 -9.33 -19.20 18.89
CA ALA A 186 -10.55 -19.52 19.64
C ALA A 186 -11.25 -20.78 19.11
N ARG A 187 -11.36 -20.92 17.78
CA ARG A 187 -11.91 -22.14 17.14
C ARG A 187 -11.08 -23.38 17.47
N ARG A 188 -9.74 -23.30 17.44
CA ARG A 188 -8.84 -24.41 17.81
C ARG A 188 -8.96 -24.78 19.29
N LYS A 189 -9.18 -23.80 20.18
CA LYS A 189 -9.46 -24.07 21.59
C LYS A 189 -10.82 -24.75 21.78
N SER A 190 -11.85 -24.31 21.05
CA SER A 190 -13.19 -24.90 21.07
C SER A 190 -13.23 -26.32 20.49
N SER A 191 -12.53 -26.60 19.39
CA SER A 191 -12.49 -27.94 18.78
C SER A 191 -11.78 -28.98 19.64
N ARG A 192 -10.81 -28.57 20.48
CA ARG A 192 -10.22 -29.43 21.52
C ARG A 192 -11.18 -29.76 22.67
N HIS A 193 -12.27 -29.01 22.81
CA HIS A 193 -13.32 -29.22 23.81
C HIS A 193 -14.56 -29.92 23.27
N ILE A 194 -14.55 -30.42 22.01
CA ILE A 194 -15.57 -31.40 21.59
C ILE A 194 -15.24 -32.70 22.30
N SER A 195 -15.78 -32.79 23.51
CA SER A 195 -15.68 -33.92 24.41
C SER A 195 -16.10 -35.19 23.68
N PHE A 196 -15.23 -36.18 23.81
CA PHE A 196 -15.49 -37.60 23.71
C PHE A 196 -16.76 -37.95 24.50
N ILE A 197 -17.95 -37.79 23.92
CA ILE A 197 -19.13 -38.51 24.40
C ILE A 197 -18.89 -39.94 23.95
N GLY A 198 -18.23 -40.68 24.82
CA GLY A 198 -18.05 -42.11 24.68
C GLY A 198 -19.40 -42.73 24.38
N ALA A 199 -19.47 -43.48 23.28
CA ALA A 199 -20.52 -44.45 23.06
C ALA A 199 -20.49 -45.40 24.25
N ALA A 200 -21.32 -45.13 25.26
CA ALA A 200 -21.58 -46.05 26.34
C ALA A 200 -22.30 -47.24 25.71
N THR A 201 -21.52 -48.28 25.38
CA THR A 201 -22.04 -49.59 25.07
C THR A 201 -22.95 -50.01 26.23
N PRO A 202 -24.25 -50.29 26.01
CA PRO A 202 -25.11 -50.69 27.10
C PRO A 202 -24.64 -52.06 27.61
N ARG A 203 -24.11 -52.09 28.84
CA ARG A 203 -23.85 -53.34 29.56
C ARG A 203 -25.20 -53.98 29.85
N SER A 204 -25.49 -55.08 29.18
CA SER A 204 -26.55 -56.01 29.56
C SER A 204 -26.28 -56.54 30.97
N LEU A 205 -27.22 -56.30 31.89
CA LEU A 205 -27.21 -56.88 33.24
C LEU A 205 -27.39 -58.40 33.16
N PRO A 206 -26.73 -59.20 34.01
CA PRO A 206 -26.97 -60.64 34.08
C PRO A 206 -28.30 -60.92 34.79
N SER A 207 -29.15 -61.75 34.18
CA SER A 207 -30.43 -62.19 34.73
C SER A 207 -30.23 -63.03 36.01
N PRO A 208 -31.03 -62.83 37.07
CA PRO A 208 -31.05 -63.73 38.20
C PRO A 208 -31.85 -65.01 37.87
N LYS A 209 -31.45 -66.11 38.53
CA LYS A 209 -32.05 -67.44 38.45
C LYS A 209 -33.49 -67.49 38.94
#